data_AF-A0A6N4SP55-F1
#
_entry.id   AF-A0A6N4SP55-F1
#
_cell.length_a   1.000
_cell.length_b   1.000
_cell.length_c   1.000
_cell.angle_alpha   90.00
_cell.angle_beta   90.00
_cell.angle_gamma   90.00
#
_symmetry.space_group_name_H-M   'P 1'
#
loop_
_entity.id
_entity.type
_entity.pdbx_description
1 polymer ?
#
loop_
_entity_poly.entity_id
_entity_poly.type
_entity_poly.pdbx_seq_one_letter_code
_entity_poly.pdbx_strand_id
1 'polypeptide(L)'
;MISSLHSLKYPESSKIEISKYLNDTDIVYSDLEEKKKIPVKRFESTDVYSLLFWLSTNNSEVLTDFIHYTKENYKRNLLKEDINYFLIDNNKANFLISSITTAKNYRSDVPVKFAYPITEANQSPKRIGERGLKLPPQFINSSVLPITKESKSKISFLLFCSDPFSAEALKKLIWLTISLTSGYGNEYLLYFPDYNEEENKNDALEVIRSFNEELLDEKVRVLKYNSIDTDALDSLSNTKVITSKNETYEDDNQPSLVNSQHLNEAFVNILPYGDILKPFLKTDAITANDIKFFLAKKGIFTKKADINKLIDLMTSLLFSPKELEDFKSYIDVKGKTVNSSDAFFNIKQNETLESVFNKVKINTDNLTDGLNVKIINSDSLKFEASPSKDEFKLTLITETKDPTSSLLINTKPGKAEVVIKKKDNQLVVVTENTINKADKYIVNRLVKLVEEEFKRIDFIEEEKIKVLFKNFSSNTERVNFLLSFSNISSSVMFHEADIQSIKFKFDDNTEIPELYRDKVDKDLVINFEGKGLQTLTELSEQNAKGSIFLEEMKVLYKFRFLNIKNGLYKVTFNFSNALKNKPEFDGVFKSAPYLIKTNSVKSLSSIENLEKELGKEIENLKLEKLKLFNIIK
;
A
#
# COMPACT_ATOMS: atom_id res chain seq x y z
N MET A 1 14.06 1.33 -28.82
CA MET A 1 14.39 0.04 -29.45
C MET A 1 13.14 -0.81 -29.45
N ILE A 2 12.88 -1.59 -30.50
CA ILE A 2 11.67 -2.40 -30.64
C ILE A 2 12.09 -3.81 -31.03
N SER A 3 11.56 -4.80 -30.34
CA SER A 3 11.74 -6.23 -30.62
C SER A 3 10.37 -6.92 -30.57
N SER A 4 10.22 -7.99 -31.33
CA SER A 4 9.05 -8.86 -31.24
C SER A 4 9.43 -10.32 -31.10
N LEU A 5 8.66 -11.04 -30.29
CA LEU A 5 8.68 -12.48 -30.15
C LEU A 5 7.28 -13.00 -30.48
N HIS A 6 7.23 -13.99 -31.37
CA HIS A 6 5.98 -14.61 -31.79
C HIS A 6 6.02 -16.10 -31.44
N SER A 7 4.99 -16.57 -30.75
CA SER A 7 4.85 -17.96 -30.34
C SER A 7 3.45 -18.48 -30.67
N LEU A 8 3.32 -19.77 -30.99
CA LEU A 8 1.99 -20.38 -31.21
C LEU A 8 1.12 -20.32 -29.95
N LYS A 9 1.77 -20.49 -28.80
CA LYS A 9 1.23 -20.36 -27.46
C LYS A 9 2.32 -19.71 -26.60
N TYR A 10 1.94 -18.92 -25.60
CA TYR A 10 2.91 -18.44 -24.62
C TYR A 10 3.70 -19.59 -23.99
N PRO A 11 5.02 -19.44 -23.81
CA PRO A 11 5.83 -20.51 -23.26
C PRO A 11 5.57 -20.68 -21.77
N GLU A 12 5.71 -21.92 -21.27
CA GLU A 12 5.63 -22.22 -19.85
C GLU A 12 6.75 -21.54 -19.02
N SER A 13 7.88 -21.26 -19.67
CA SER A 13 8.97 -20.47 -19.09
C SER A 13 9.46 -19.42 -20.09
N SER A 14 9.61 -18.18 -19.63
CA SER A 14 10.09 -17.05 -20.44
C SER A 14 11.51 -16.60 -20.07
N LYS A 15 12.19 -17.32 -19.18
CA LYS A 15 13.44 -16.88 -18.56
C LYS A 15 14.58 -16.75 -19.57
N ILE A 16 14.70 -17.69 -20.50
CA ILE A 16 15.80 -17.75 -21.47
C ILE A 16 15.64 -16.63 -22.49
N GLU A 17 14.43 -16.51 -23.05
CA GLU A 17 14.08 -15.53 -24.08
C GLU A 17 14.17 -14.10 -23.54
N ILE A 18 13.71 -13.84 -22.31
CA ILE A 18 13.87 -12.53 -21.66
C ILE A 18 15.35 -12.23 -21.44
N SER A 19 16.11 -13.19 -20.92
CA SER A 19 17.55 -12.98 -20.69
C SER A 19 18.29 -12.66 -21.99
N LYS A 20 17.94 -13.37 -23.07
CA LYS A 20 18.47 -13.11 -24.41
C LYS A 20 18.06 -11.72 -24.91
N TYR A 21 16.78 -11.36 -24.84
CA TYR A 21 16.28 -10.04 -25.24
C TYR A 21 16.98 -8.89 -24.49
N LEU A 22 17.16 -9.03 -23.18
CA LEU A 22 17.84 -8.01 -22.37
C LEU A 22 19.31 -7.86 -22.78
N ASN A 23 20.00 -8.97 -23.05
CA ASN A 23 21.39 -8.96 -23.53
C ASN A 23 21.50 -8.34 -24.94
N ASP A 24 20.61 -8.72 -25.86
CA ASP A 24 20.58 -8.17 -27.21
C ASP A 24 20.31 -6.66 -27.19
N THR A 25 19.41 -6.21 -26.30
CA THR A 25 19.14 -4.79 -26.08
C THR A 25 20.38 -4.04 -25.56
N ASP A 26 21.15 -4.65 -24.67
CA ASP A 26 22.38 -4.06 -24.14
C ASP A 26 23.46 -3.88 -25.22
N ILE A 27 23.63 -4.89 -26.07
CA ILE A 27 24.57 -4.84 -27.20
C ILE A 27 24.19 -3.69 -28.14
N VAL A 28 22.91 -3.58 -28.50
CA VAL A 28 22.41 -2.51 -29.39
C VAL A 28 22.56 -1.14 -28.74
N TYR A 29 22.24 -1.02 -27.44
CA TYR A 29 22.38 0.24 -26.72
C TYR A 29 23.85 0.70 -26.67
N SER A 30 24.76 -0.21 -26.34
CA SER A 30 26.21 0.07 -26.28
C SER A 30 26.76 0.52 -27.64
N ASP A 31 26.33 -0.13 -28.74
CA ASP A 31 26.71 0.28 -30.11
C ASP A 31 26.19 1.69 -30.47
N LEU A 32 24.96 2.03 -30.06
CA LEU A 32 24.38 3.36 -30.28
C LEU A 32 25.09 4.45 -29.47
N GLU A 33 25.49 4.13 -28.24
CA GLU A 33 26.25 5.00 -27.37
C GLU A 33 27.65 5.27 -27.94
N GLU A 34 28.38 4.23 -28.34
CA GLU A 34 29.71 4.33 -28.95
C GLU A 34 29.67 5.19 -30.23
N LYS A 35 28.64 4.98 -31.06
CA LYS A 35 28.43 5.75 -32.30
C LYS A 35 27.86 7.16 -32.07
N LYS A 36 27.62 7.58 -30.82
CA LYS A 36 26.99 8.86 -30.44
C LYS A 36 25.66 9.10 -31.19
N LYS A 37 24.89 8.03 -31.40
CA LYS A 37 23.58 8.07 -32.07
C LYS A 37 22.42 8.26 -31.10
N ILE A 38 22.68 8.25 -29.79
CA ILE A 38 21.70 8.61 -28.78
C ILE A 38 21.59 10.14 -28.76
N PRO A 39 20.41 10.72 -29.05
CA PRO A 39 20.22 12.16 -28.99
C PRO A 39 20.56 12.65 -27.59
N VAL A 40 21.36 13.71 -27.47
CA VAL A 40 21.66 14.33 -26.17
C VAL A 40 20.80 15.59 -26.07
N LYS A 41 19.85 15.62 -25.14
CA LYS A 41 19.14 16.86 -24.81
C LYS A 41 20.08 17.77 -24.00
N ARG A 42 20.07 19.08 -24.27
CA ARG A 42 20.83 20.04 -23.46
C ARG A 42 20.29 20.00 -22.02
N PHE A 43 21.17 19.68 -21.07
CA PHE A 43 20.89 19.67 -19.62
C PHE A 43 19.90 18.60 -19.11
N GLU A 44 19.55 17.59 -19.92
CA GLU A 44 18.67 16.48 -19.52
C GLU A 44 19.25 15.13 -19.96
N SER A 45 19.00 14.07 -19.17
CA SER A 45 19.23 12.69 -19.61
C SER A 45 18.18 12.27 -20.64
N THR A 46 18.61 11.60 -21.71
CA THR A 46 17.69 11.06 -22.71
C THR A 46 17.11 9.73 -22.23
N ASP A 47 15.80 9.67 -22.00
CA ASP A 47 15.15 8.41 -21.68
C ASP A 47 15.14 7.47 -22.89
N VAL A 48 15.68 6.27 -22.70
CA VAL A 48 15.67 5.22 -23.71
C VAL A 48 14.62 4.17 -23.36
N TYR A 49 13.74 3.89 -24.32
CA TYR A 49 12.67 2.91 -24.17
C TYR A 49 12.98 1.66 -25.00
N SER A 50 12.88 0.47 -24.40
CA SER A 50 13.01 -0.81 -25.08
C SER A 50 11.69 -1.56 -25.02
N LEU A 51 11.06 -1.77 -26.17
CA LEU A 51 9.73 -2.35 -26.33
C LEU A 51 9.87 -3.79 -26.80
N LEU A 52 9.32 -4.74 -26.05
CA LEU A 52 9.19 -6.14 -26.43
C LEU A 52 7.72 -6.48 -26.63
N PHE A 53 7.33 -6.69 -27.87
CA PHE A 53 6.03 -7.29 -28.20
C PHE A 53 6.17 -8.80 -28.12
N TRP A 54 5.55 -9.44 -27.14
CA TRP A 54 5.51 -10.89 -27.05
C TRP A 54 4.10 -11.35 -27.32
N LEU A 55 3.89 -11.90 -28.51
CA LEU A 55 2.55 -12.20 -29.00
C LEU A 55 2.37 -13.71 -29.22
N SER A 56 1.21 -14.19 -28.77
CA SER A 56 0.69 -15.53 -29.02
C SER A 56 -0.32 -15.51 -30.16
N THR A 57 -0.35 -16.55 -30.98
CA THR A 57 -1.41 -16.74 -31.99
C THR A 57 -2.61 -17.53 -31.46
N ASN A 58 -2.59 -17.94 -30.19
CA ASN A 58 -3.70 -18.65 -29.59
C ASN A 58 -4.80 -17.68 -29.14
N ASN A 59 -5.98 -17.77 -29.75
CA ASN A 59 -7.15 -16.96 -29.40
C ASN A 59 -7.55 -17.07 -27.91
N SER A 60 -7.31 -18.22 -27.26
CA SER A 60 -7.59 -18.35 -25.82
C SER A 60 -6.68 -17.49 -24.94
N GLU A 61 -5.55 -17.01 -25.48
CA GLU A 61 -4.55 -16.22 -24.76
C GLU A 61 -4.67 -14.71 -25.00
N VAL A 62 -5.65 -14.28 -25.80
CA VAL A 62 -5.86 -12.86 -26.14
C VAL A 62 -6.06 -12.00 -24.90
N LEU A 63 -6.75 -12.53 -23.87
CA LEU A 63 -7.01 -11.83 -22.61
C LEU A 63 -6.10 -12.31 -21.47
N THR A 64 -5.10 -13.16 -21.74
CA THR A 64 -4.19 -13.66 -20.70
C THR A 64 -3.23 -12.56 -20.26
N ASP A 65 -3.11 -12.36 -18.95
CA ASP A 65 -2.11 -11.48 -18.33
C ASP A 65 -0.75 -12.21 -18.27
N PHE A 66 -0.06 -12.26 -19.41
CA PHE A 66 1.25 -12.90 -19.51
C PHE A 66 2.34 -12.08 -18.79
N ILE A 67 2.15 -10.77 -18.70
CA ILE A 67 3.04 -9.86 -17.96
C ILE A 67 3.18 -10.31 -16.50
N HIS A 68 2.07 -10.65 -15.83
CA HIS A 68 2.09 -11.09 -14.43
C HIS A 68 3.00 -12.31 -14.20
N TYR A 69 2.94 -13.30 -15.09
CA TYR A 69 3.70 -14.55 -14.97
C TYR A 69 5.20 -14.38 -15.24
N THR A 70 5.56 -13.37 -16.03
CA THR A 70 6.94 -13.18 -16.52
C THR A 70 7.72 -12.10 -15.79
N LYS A 71 7.08 -11.28 -14.96
CA LYS A 71 7.70 -10.15 -14.25
C LYS A 71 8.97 -10.49 -13.48
N GLU A 72 9.06 -11.68 -12.86
CA GLU A 72 10.23 -12.11 -12.06
C GLU A 72 11.46 -12.43 -12.91
N ASN A 73 11.30 -12.58 -14.23
CA ASN A 73 12.40 -12.86 -15.15
C ASN A 73 13.17 -11.58 -15.55
N TYR A 74 12.59 -10.38 -15.32
CA TYR A 74 13.27 -9.09 -15.48
C TYR A 74 14.17 -8.78 -14.28
N LYS A 75 15.22 -9.58 -14.10
CA LYS A 75 16.11 -9.47 -12.95
C LYS A 75 16.91 -8.17 -12.99
N ARG A 76 16.99 -7.48 -11.85
CA ARG A 76 17.70 -6.20 -11.68
C ARG A 76 19.14 -6.20 -12.20
N ASN A 77 19.86 -7.31 -12.09
CA ASN A 77 21.25 -7.43 -12.56
C ASN A 77 21.38 -7.47 -14.08
N LEU A 78 20.31 -7.79 -14.80
CA LEU A 78 20.26 -7.84 -16.27
C LEU A 78 19.77 -6.53 -16.90
N LEU A 79 19.22 -5.62 -16.10
CA LEU A 79 18.71 -4.33 -16.57
C LEU A 79 19.82 -3.27 -16.61
N LYS A 80 19.66 -2.26 -17.45
CA LYS A 80 20.45 -1.01 -17.46
C LYS A 80 19.69 0.13 -16.80
N GLU A 81 20.41 1.11 -16.27
CA GLU A 81 19.83 2.23 -15.51
C GLU A 81 19.16 3.26 -16.41
N ASP A 82 19.70 3.45 -17.62
CA ASP A 82 19.23 4.45 -18.58
C ASP A 82 18.15 3.92 -19.53
N ILE A 83 17.76 2.65 -19.38
CA ILE A 83 16.76 1.99 -20.22
C ILE A 83 15.53 1.63 -19.39
N ASN A 84 14.35 2.03 -19.87
CA ASN A 84 13.07 1.54 -19.38
C ASN A 84 12.56 0.46 -20.34
N TYR A 85 12.28 -0.74 -19.83
CA TYR A 85 11.87 -1.90 -20.61
C TYR A 85 10.36 -2.08 -20.51
N PHE A 86 9.70 -2.28 -21.64
CA PHE A 86 8.25 -2.41 -21.76
C PHE A 86 7.96 -3.77 -22.40
N LEU A 87 7.17 -4.59 -21.72
CA LEU A 87 6.63 -5.85 -22.22
C LEU A 87 5.18 -5.65 -22.62
N ILE A 88 4.85 -5.99 -23.86
CA ILE A 88 3.51 -5.91 -24.42
C ILE A 88 3.05 -7.34 -24.71
N ASP A 89 2.02 -7.78 -24.00
CA ASP A 89 1.34 -9.06 -24.26
C ASP A 89 0.13 -8.88 -25.21
N ASN A 90 -0.58 -9.97 -25.48
CA ASN A 90 -1.75 -9.97 -26.35
C ASN A 90 -2.85 -9.06 -25.81
N ASN A 91 -3.05 -9.03 -24.49
CA ASN A 91 -4.12 -8.24 -23.90
C ASN A 91 -3.86 -6.73 -24.14
N LYS A 92 -2.64 -6.27 -23.85
CA LYS A 92 -2.25 -4.87 -24.12
C LYS A 92 -2.25 -4.55 -25.62
N ALA A 93 -1.71 -5.44 -26.45
CA ALA A 93 -1.71 -5.24 -27.90
C ALA A 93 -3.14 -5.16 -28.46
N ASN A 94 -4.02 -6.06 -28.04
CA ASN A 94 -5.41 -6.10 -28.48
C ASN A 94 -6.16 -4.83 -28.07
N PHE A 95 -5.98 -4.34 -26.84
CA PHE A 95 -6.56 -3.07 -26.41
C PHE A 95 -6.15 -1.91 -27.32
N LEU A 96 -4.85 -1.77 -27.60
CA LEU A 96 -4.33 -0.72 -28.47
C LEU A 96 -4.89 -0.82 -29.89
N ILE A 97 -4.83 -2.01 -30.48
CA ILE A 97 -5.27 -2.22 -31.87
C ILE A 97 -6.77 -2.02 -32.01
N SER A 98 -7.56 -2.54 -31.08
CA SER A 98 -9.02 -2.36 -31.04
C SER A 98 -9.41 -0.89 -30.90
N SER A 99 -8.74 -0.15 -30.02
CA SER A 99 -8.97 1.28 -29.80
C SER A 99 -8.62 2.10 -31.04
N ILE A 100 -7.43 1.89 -31.62
CA ILE A 100 -6.97 2.61 -32.82
C ILE A 100 -7.87 2.30 -34.02
N THR A 101 -8.27 1.04 -34.19
CA THR A 101 -9.15 0.62 -35.30
C THR A 101 -10.54 1.22 -35.16
N THR A 102 -11.10 1.21 -33.95
CA THR A 102 -12.38 1.88 -33.65
C THR A 102 -12.30 3.37 -33.99
N ALA A 103 -11.23 4.05 -33.59
CA ALA A 103 -11.01 5.46 -33.90
C ALA A 103 -10.74 5.75 -35.40
N LYS A 104 -10.16 4.80 -36.15
CA LYS A 104 -10.01 4.91 -37.60
C LYS A 104 -11.36 4.81 -38.31
N ASN A 105 -12.21 3.88 -37.88
CA ASN A 105 -13.53 3.66 -38.46
C ASN A 105 -14.49 4.82 -38.14
N TYR A 106 -14.32 5.44 -36.98
CA TYR A 106 -15.04 6.66 -36.61
C TYR A 106 -14.51 7.88 -37.38
N ARG A 107 -15.35 8.55 -38.19
CA ARG A 107 -14.95 9.69 -39.05
C ARG A 107 -13.69 9.38 -39.88
N SER A 108 -13.80 8.41 -40.78
CA SER A 108 -12.67 7.82 -41.52
C SER A 108 -11.87 8.80 -42.39
N ASP A 109 -12.45 9.95 -42.71
CA ASP A 109 -11.84 11.07 -43.44
C ASP A 109 -10.83 11.88 -42.60
N VAL A 110 -10.87 11.74 -41.28
CA VAL A 110 -10.04 12.52 -40.34
C VAL A 110 -8.90 11.66 -39.77
N PRO A 111 -7.66 12.18 -39.66
CA PRO A 111 -6.56 11.41 -39.08
C PRO A 111 -6.75 11.13 -37.58
N VAL A 112 -6.21 9.99 -37.12
CA VAL A 112 -6.13 9.65 -35.70
C VAL A 112 -4.96 10.42 -35.07
N LYS A 113 -5.27 11.33 -34.14
CA LYS A 113 -4.27 12.06 -33.35
C LYS A 113 -4.36 11.62 -31.90
N PHE A 114 -3.25 11.26 -31.27
CA PHE A 114 -3.20 10.93 -29.85
C PHE A 114 -3.06 12.21 -29.04
N ALA A 115 -3.81 12.34 -27.95
CA ALA A 115 -3.70 13.50 -27.06
C ALA A 115 -2.63 13.25 -26.00
N TYR A 116 -1.62 14.11 -25.95
CA TYR A 116 -0.52 14.00 -24.99
C TYR A 116 -0.85 14.85 -23.76
N PRO A 117 -0.84 14.27 -22.54
CA PRO A 117 -1.06 15.01 -21.32
C PRO A 117 0.01 16.09 -21.15
N ILE A 118 -0.42 17.20 -20.57
CA ILE A 118 0.50 18.26 -20.16
C ILE A 118 1.27 17.77 -18.94
N THR A 119 2.59 17.80 -19.06
CA THR A 119 3.60 17.48 -18.05
C THR A 119 4.60 18.64 -18.03
N GLU A 120 5.35 18.82 -16.94
CA GLU A 120 6.47 19.77 -16.90
C GLU A 120 7.41 19.68 -18.11
N ALA A 121 7.57 18.49 -18.70
CA ALA A 121 8.43 18.24 -19.86
C ALA A 121 7.90 18.78 -21.20
N ASN A 122 6.60 19.08 -21.32
CA ASN A 122 5.96 19.61 -22.54
C ASN A 122 5.03 20.82 -22.28
N GLN A 123 5.01 21.36 -21.05
CA GLN A 123 4.27 22.56 -20.69
C GLN A 123 4.89 23.80 -21.34
N SER A 124 4.07 24.61 -22.02
CA SER A 124 4.47 25.96 -22.42
C SER A 124 3.30 26.93 -22.22
N PRO A 125 3.54 28.20 -21.86
CA PRO A 125 2.49 29.17 -21.50
C PRO A 125 1.42 29.43 -22.59
N LYS A 126 1.65 28.96 -23.82
CA LYS A 126 0.81 29.21 -25.00
C LYS A 126 0.26 27.95 -25.68
N ARG A 127 0.54 26.76 -25.16
CA ARG A 127 0.13 25.48 -25.79
C ARG A 127 -0.84 24.72 -24.91
N ILE A 128 -2.08 24.59 -25.38
CA ILE A 128 -3.02 23.58 -24.90
C ILE A 128 -2.51 22.21 -25.39
N GLY A 129 -2.74 21.15 -24.60
CA GLY A 129 -2.13 19.81 -24.73
C GLY A 129 -1.77 19.36 -26.16
N GLU A 130 -0.50 18.95 -26.34
CA GLU A 130 0.04 18.54 -27.64
C GLU A 130 -0.73 17.33 -28.18
N ARG A 131 -1.06 17.34 -29.48
CA ARG A 131 -1.69 16.21 -30.16
C ARG A 131 -0.81 15.80 -31.33
N GLY A 132 -0.57 14.51 -31.48
CA GLY A 132 0.32 14.02 -32.53
C GLY A 132 -0.16 12.74 -33.16
N LEU A 133 0.34 12.50 -34.38
CA LEU A 133 0.01 11.31 -35.16
C LEU A 133 0.80 10.07 -34.69
N LYS A 134 1.74 10.27 -33.76
CA LYS A 134 2.60 9.21 -33.21
C LYS A 134 2.09 8.79 -31.85
N LEU A 135 1.98 7.48 -31.62
CA LEU A 135 1.69 6.95 -30.30
C LEU A 135 2.94 7.13 -29.41
N PRO A 136 2.84 7.80 -28.26
CA PRO A 136 3.96 7.91 -27.33
C PRO A 136 4.33 6.53 -26.77
N PRO A 137 5.62 6.21 -26.59
CA PRO A 137 6.04 4.94 -25.96
C PRO A 137 5.38 4.71 -24.60
N GLN A 138 5.15 5.76 -23.83
CA GLN A 138 4.50 5.74 -22.51
C GLN A 138 3.06 5.20 -22.57
N PHE A 139 2.39 5.32 -23.72
CA PHE A 139 1.00 4.89 -23.90
C PHE A 139 0.90 3.45 -24.40
N ILE A 140 2.02 2.82 -24.79
CA ILE A 140 1.99 1.45 -25.30
C ILE A 140 1.54 0.45 -24.21
N ASN A 141 1.79 0.75 -22.94
CA ASN A 141 1.32 -0.05 -21.81
C ASN A 141 0.20 0.64 -21.00
N SER A 142 -0.43 1.68 -21.56
CA SER A 142 -1.55 2.34 -20.89
C SER A 142 -2.83 1.51 -21.00
N SER A 143 -3.65 1.61 -19.97
CA SER A 143 -4.99 1.00 -19.91
C SER A 143 -6.09 2.02 -20.23
N VAL A 144 -5.66 3.25 -20.54
CA VAL A 144 -6.48 4.36 -21.02
C VAL A 144 -5.77 4.97 -22.22
N LEU A 145 -6.49 5.21 -23.31
CA LEU A 145 -5.94 5.76 -24.55
C LEU A 145 -6.79 6.96 -25.03
N PRO A 146 -6.29 8.19 -24.91
CA PRO A 146 -6.98 9.38 -25.42
C PRO A 146 -6.63 9.65 -26.89
N ILE A 147 -7.65 9.77 -27.72
CA ILE A 147 -7.57 10.03 -29.15
C ILE A 147 -8.43 11.24 -29.50
N THR A 148 -7.94 12.09 -30.38
CA THR A 148 -8.67 13.23 -30.95
C THR A 148 -8.87 13.03 -32.45
N LYS A 149 -10.07 13.33 -32.91
CA LYS A 149 -10.47 13.39 -34.33
C LYS A 149 -10.96 14.80 -34.62
N GLU A 150 -10.14 15.60 -35.28
CA GLU A 150 -10.42 17.01 -35.52
C GLU A 150 -10.48 17.36 -37.01
N SER A 151 -11.51 18.11 -37.37
CA SER A 151 -11.61 18.84 -38.63
C SER A 151 -11.82 20.33 -38.34
N LYS A 152 -11.86 21.17 -39.38
CA LYS A 152 -12.17 22.60 -39.22
C LYS A 152 -13.52 22.89 -38.54
N SER A 153 -14.44 21.93 -38.54
CA SER A 153 -15.82 22.10 -38.06
C SER A 153 -16.15 21.32 -36.79
N LYS A 154 -15.39 20.28 -36.44
CA LYS A 154 -15.73 19.39 -35.33
C LYS A 154 -14.51 18.72 -34.72
N ILE A 155 -14.39 18.84 -33.40
CA ILE A 155 -13.40 18.15 -32.55
C ILE A 155 -14.12 17.07 -31.75
N SER A 156 -13.83 15.81 -32.07
CA SER A 156 -14.28 14.64 -31.31
C SER A 156 -13.14 14.13 -30.44
N PHE A 157 -13.39 13.97 -29.14
CA PHE A 157 -12.44 13.34 -28.24
C PHE A 157 -12.94 11.96 -27.84
N LEU A 158 -12.12 10.95 -28.10
CA LEU A 158 -12.40 9.54 -27.85
C LEU A 158 -11.48 9.08 -26.73
N LEU A 159 -12.04 8.59 -25.63
CA LEU A 159 -11.27 8.01 -24.53
C LEU A 159 -11.61 6.52 -24.42
N PHE A 160 -10.61 5.68 -24.67
CA PHE A 160 -10.75 4.23 -24.54
C PHE A 160 -10.22 3.80 -23.18
N CYS A 161 -10.95 2.93 -22.47
CA CYS A 161 -10.55 2.33 -21.21
C CYS A 161 -10.59 0.81 -21.33
N SER A 162 -9.55 0.11 -20.87
CA SER A 162 -9.53 -1.36 -20.86
C SER A 162 -10.23 -1.97 -19.64
N ASP A 163 -10.59 -1.16 -18.64
CA ASP A 163 -11.31 -1.64 -17.47
C ASP A 163 -12.78 -1.95 -17.82
N PRO A 164 -13.42 -2.92 -17.14
CA PRO A 164 -14.87 -3.11 -17.17
C PRO A 164 -15.64 -1.83 -16.81
N PHE A 165 -16.84 -1.67 -17.37
CA PHE A 165 -17.72 -0.58 -17.06
C PHE A 165 -18.15 -0.60 -15.59
N SER A 166 -18.09 0.57 -14.95
CA SER A 166 -18.76 0.85 -13.69
C SER A 166 -19.06 2.34 -13.60
N ALA A 167 -20.10 2.71 -12.84
CA ALA A 167 -20.48 4.11 -12.62
C ALA A 167 -19.30 4.93 -12.06
N GLU A 168 -18.53 4.34 -11.15
CA GLU A 168 -17.35 4.96 -10.53
C GLU A 168 -16.21 5.17 -11.53
N ALA A 169 -15.93 4.17 -12.39
CA ALA A 169 -14.93 4.30 -13.44
C ALA A 169 -15.35 5.36 -14.47
N LEU A 170 -16.63 5.40 -14.85
CA LEU A 170 -17.18 6.40 -15.76
C LEU A 170 -17.00 7.82 -15.21
N LYS A 171 -17.35 8.05 -13.93
CA LYS A 171 -17.18 9.35 -13.26
C LYS A 171 -15.73 9.84 -13.36
N LYS A 172 -14.78 8.96 -13.03
CA LYS A 172 -13.34 9.23 -13.10
C LYS A 172 -12.86 9.54 -14.53
N LEU A 173 -13.39 8.85 -15.53
CA LEU A 173 -13.02 9.05 -16.95
C LEU A 173 -13.66 10.30 -17.57
N ILE A 174 -14.87 10.68 -17.17
CA ILE A 174 -15.47 11.98 -17.54
C ILE A 174 -14.59 13.11 -17.02
N TRP A 175 -14.17 13.03 -15.75
CA TRP A 175 -13.26 14.02 -15.17
C TRP A 175 -11.93 14.09 -15.92
N LEU A 176 -11.32 12.94 -16.24
CA LEU A 176 -10.08 12.89 -17.02
C LEU A 176 -10.26 13.54 -18.39
N THR A 177 -11.39 13.25 -19.05
CA THR A 177 -11.73 13.81 -20.36
C THR A 177 -11.81 15.32 -20.32
N ILE A 178 -12.61 15.88 -19.42
CA ILE A 178 -12.75 17.33 -19.25
C ILE A 178 -11.39 17.95 -18.92
N SER A 179 -10.59 17.30 -18.08
CA SER A 179 -9.27 17.79 -17.68
C SER A 179 -8.26 17.79 -18.83
N LEU A 180 -8.25 16.76 -19.67
CA LEU A 180 -7.35 16.67 -20.83
C LEU A 180 -7.76 17.65 -21.93
N THR A 181 -9.06 17.90 -22.09
CA THR A 181 -9.59 18.78 -23.14
C THR A 181 -9.89 20.20 -22.66
N SER A 182 -9.74 20.53 -21.38
CA SER A 182 -10.18 21.83 -20.85
C SER A 182 -11.61 22.22 -21.29
N GLY A 183 -12.48 21.23 -21.57
CA GLY A 183 -13.85 21.46 -22.04
C GLY A 183 -14.06 21.82 -23.52
N TYR A 184 -13.03 21.96 -24.37
CA TYR A 184 -13.19 22.47 -25.76
C TYR A 184 -13.83 21.47 -26.76
N GLY A 185 -14.03 20.20 -26.38
CA GLY A 185 -14.54 19.17 -27.28
C GLY A 185 -16.00 19.41 -27.70
N ASN A 186 -16.31 19.21 -28.98
CA ASN A 186 -17.70 19.22 -29.45
C ASN A 186 -18.45 17.95 -29.03
N GLU A 187 -17.74 16.84 -28.90
CA GLU A 187 -18.28 15.57 -28.40
C GLU A 187 -17.19 14.75 -27.69
N TYR A 188 -17.61 14.00 -26.69
CA TYR A 188 -16.80 13.12 -25.86
C TYR A 188 -17.34 11.70 -25.96
N LEU A 189 -16.55 10.79 -26.51
CA LEU A 189 -16.91 9.38 -26.69
C LEU A 189 -16.08 8.52 -25.73
N LEU A 190 -16.71 7.95 -24.72
CA LEU A 190 -16.07 7.11 -23.70
C LEU A 190 -16.32 5.64 -24.02
N TYR A 191 -15.26 4.89 -24.25
CA TYR A 191 -15.33 3.51 -24.71
C TYR A 191 -14.90 2.52 -23.63
N PHE A 192 -15.74 1.52 -23.37
CA PHE A 192 -15.49 0.39 -22.47
C PHE A 192 -15.62 -0.95 -23.21
N PRO A 193 -14.97 -2.03 -22.76
CA PRO A 193 -14.99 -3.32 -23.45
C PRO A 193 -16.32 -4.06 -23.31
N ASP A 194 -17.06 -3.83 -22.23
CA ASP A 194 -18.24 -4.60 -21.81
C ASP A 194 -19.51 -3.76 -21.63
N TYR A 195 -19.46 -2.45 -21.92
CA TYR A 195 -20.63 -1.58 -21.80
C TYR A 195 -21.80 -2.09 -22.65
N ASN A 196 -22.96 -2.23 -22.02
CA ASN A 196 -24.20 -2.64 -22.63
C ASN A 196 -25.23 -1.51 -22.51
N GLU A 197 -25.69 -0.95 -23.62
CA GLU A 197 -26.64 0.17 -23.59
C GLU A 197 -27.99 -0.22 -22.97
N GLU A 198 -28.45 -1.47 -23.11
CA GLU A 198 -29.72 -1.90 -22.54
C GLU A 198 -29.67 -1.97 -21.00
N GLU A 199 -28.51 -2.34 -20.45
CA GLU A 199 -28.33 -2.56 -19.02
C GLU A 199 -27.76 -1.33 -18.30
N ASN A 200 -26.84 -0.60 -18.93
CA ASN A 200 -25.99 0.39 -18.24
C ASN A 200 -26.35 1.85 -18.53
N LYS A 201 -27.28 2.11 -19.45
CA LYS A 201 -27.61 3.49 -19.89
C LYS A 201 -28.12 4.38 -18.77
N ASN A 202 -28.97 3.84 -17.89
CA ASN A 202 -29.51 4.62 -16.77
C ASN A 202 -28.40 5.05 -15.81
N ASP A 203 -27.55 4.10 -15.40
CA ASP A 203 -26.39 4.38 -14.54
C ASP A 203 -25.44 5.39 -15.18
N ALA A 204 -25.18 5.27 -16.49
CA ALA A 204 -24.34 6.20 -17.21
C ALA A 204 -24.93 7.63 -17.24
N LEU A 205 -26.24 7.77 -17.49
CA LEU A 205 -26.92 9.06 -17.49
C LEU A 205 -26.96 9.71 -16.10
N GLU A 206 -27.14 8.91 -15.05
CA GLU A 206 -27.09 9.40 -13.66
C GLU A 206 -25.72 10.00 -13.34
N VAL A 207 -24.65 9.28 -13.70
CA VAL A 207 -23.27 9.77 -13.51
C VAL A 207 -23.02 11.04 -14.30
N ILE A 208 -23.42 11.11 -15.58
CA ILE A 208 -23.21 12.30 -16.41
C ILE A 208 -23.94 13.52 -15.82
N ARG A 209 -25.20 13.35 -15.39
CA ARG A 209 -25.99 14.42 -14.77
C ARG A 209 -25.40 14.91 -13.45
N SER A 210 -24.69 14.05 -12.72
CA SER A 210 -24.07 14.42 -11.44
C SER A 210 -23.01 15.52 -11.54
N PHE A 211 -22.45 15.78 -12.73
CA PHE A 211 -21.46 16.85 -12.94
C PHE A 211 -22.08 18.26 -13.00
N ASN A 212 -23.41 18.39 -13.11
CA ASN A 212 -24.13 19.67 -13.16
C ASN A 212 -23.57 20.69 -14.20
N GLU A 213 -22.93 20.20 -15.26
CA GLU A 213 -22.44 21.04 -16.36
C GLU A 213 -23.49 21.14 -17.48
N GLU A 214 -23.71 22.36 -17.97
CA GLU A 214 -24.67 22.63 -19.04
C GLU A 214 -24.26 21.92 -20.34
N LEU A 215 -25.19 21.17 -20.94
CA LEU A 215 -25.01 20.42 -22.21
C LEU A 215 -23.99 19.26 -22.15
N LEU A 216 -23.52 18.84 -20.97
CA LEU A 216 -22.58 17.72 -20.87
C LEU A 216 -23.22 16.39 -21.31
N ASP A 217 -24.50 16.20 -21.00
CA ASP A 217 -25.32 15.07 -21.44
C ASP A 217 -25.55 15.02 -22.96
N GLU A 218 -25.51 16.18 -23.62
CA GLU A 218 -25.54 16.25 -25.09
C GLU A 218 -24.18 15.93 -25.73
N LYS A 219 -23.08 16.22 -25.01
CA LYS A 219 -21.70 16.04 -25.50
C LYS A 219 -21.12 14.67 -25.21
N VAL A 220 -21.45 14.05 -24.07
CA VAL A 220 -20.85 12.79 -23.62
C VAL A 220 -21.68 11.59 -24.06
N ARG A 221 -21.03 10.60 -24.68
CA ARG A 221 -21.64 9.30 -25.01
C ARG A 221 -20.74 8.17 -24.53
N VAL A 222 -21.36 7.18 -23.88
CA VAL A 222 -20.68 5.95 -23.47
C VAL A 222 -20.98 4.87 -24.50
N LEU A 223 -19.94 4.18 -24.96
CA LEU A 223 -20.00 3.24 -26.07
C LEU A 223 -19.18 1.98 -25.75
N LYS A 224 -19.53 0.89 -26.42
CA LYS A 224 -18.72 -0.33 -26.45
C LYS A 224 -17.70 -0.26 -27.58
N TYR A 225 -16.48 -0.71 -27.33
CA TYR A 225 -15.56 -1.10 -28.40
C TYR A 225 -15.42 -2.62 -28.45
N ASN A 226 -15.28 -3.18 -29.64
CA ASN A 226 -15.14 -4.62 -29.81
C ASN A 226 -13.65 -4.99 -29.84
N SER A 227 -13.30 -6.06 -29.13
CA SER A 227 -12.00 -6.71 -29.27
C SER A 227 -11.84 -7.24 -30.69
N ILE A 228 -10.66 -7.05 -31.25
CA ILE A 228 -10.31 -7.60 -32.55
C ILE A 228 -9.66 -8.96 -32.32
N ASP A 229 -10.29 -10.02 -32.82
CA ASP A 229 -9.74 -11.36 -32.76
C ASP A 229 -8.47 -11.46 -33.60
N THR A 230 -7.58 -12.40 -33.27
CA THR A 230 -6.28 -12.49 -33.97
C THR A 230 -6.45 -12.80 -35.46
N ASP A 231 -7.48 -13.56 -35.83
CA ASP A 231 -7.83 -13.87 -37.22
C ASP A 231 -8.28 -12.63 -38.01
N ALA A 232 -8.85 -11.62 -37.33
CA ALA A 232 -9.27 -10.37 -37.94
C ALA A 232 -8.10 -9.39 -38.14
N LEU A 233 -6.98 -9.55 -37.42
CA LEU A 233 -5.78 -8.73 -37.60
C LEU A 233 -5.17 -8.88 -39.00
N ASP A 234 -5.22 -10.10 -39.56
CA ASP A 234 -4.72 -10.40 -40.91
C ASP A 234 -5.53 -9.71 -42.01
N SER A 235 -6.78 -9.33 -41.72
CA SER A 235 -7.67 -8.63 -42.65
C SER A 235 -7.55 -7.10 -42.60
N LEU A 236 -6.78 -6.55 -41.65
CA LEU A 236 -6.59 -5.11 -41.51
C LEU A 236 -5.79 -4.56 -42.70
N SER A 237 -6.33 -3.53 -43.36
CA SER A 237 -5.67 -2.92 -44.52
C SER A 237 -4.32 -2.32 -44.15
N ASN A 238 -3.30 -2.58 -44.97
CA ASN A 238 -1.96 -1.98 -44.83
C ASN A 238 -2.08 -0.46 -44.72
N THR A 239 -1.69 0.10 -43.58
CA THR A 239 -1.76 1.55 -43.35
C THR A 239 -0.54 2.20 -43.99
N LYS A 240 -0.72 3.21 -44.85
CA LYS A 240 0.40 4.02 -45.36
C LYS A 240 1.08 4.71 -44.19
N VAL A 241 2.40 4.61 -44.10
CA VAL A 241 3.19 5.34 -43.09
C VAL A 241 3.14 6.83 -43.43
N ILE A 242 2.40 7.61 -42.65
CA ILE A 242 2.33 9.07 -42.80
C ILE A 242 3.37 9.69 -41.86
N THR A 243 4.51 10.13 -42.40
CA THR A 243 5.55 10.88 -41.66
C THR A 243 5.25 12.38 -41.65
N SER A 244 4.08 12.80 -41.14
CA SER A 244 3.81 14.22 -40.91
C SER A 244 4.42 14.68 -39.58
N LYS A 245 4.83 15.95 -39.50
CA LYS A 245 5.30 16.58 -38.24
C LYS A 245 4.11 16.75 -37.28
N ASN A 246 4.36 16.68 -35.97
CA ASN A 246 3.35 17.00 -34.95
C ASN A 246 2.84 18.43 -35.18
N GLU A 247 1.52 18.62 -35.10
CA GLU A 247 0.89 19.93 -35.22
C GLU A 247 0.79 20.53 -33.82
N THR A 248 1.38 21.70 -33.60
CA THR A 248 1.18 22.50 -32.38
C THR A 248 0.06 23.50 -32.63
N TYR A 249 -0.94 23.49 -31.76
CA TYR A 249 -2.06 24.43 -31.79
C TYR A 249 -1.77 25.60 -30.84
N GLU A 250 -1.91 26.83 -31.33
CA GLU A 250 -1.94 28.04 -30.51
C GLU A 250 -3.39 28.52 -30.48
N ASP A 251 -3.94 28.76 -29.28
CA ASP A 251 -5.28 29.31 -29.13
C ASP A 251 -5.17 30.76 -28.67
N ASP A 252 -5.73 31.67 -29.47
CA ASP A 252 -5.83 33.09 -29.12
C ASP A 252 -7.04 33.30 -28.19
N ASN A 253 -6.73 33.63 -26.93
CA ASN A 253 -7.61 34.27 -25.94
C ASN A 253 -9.08 33.79 -25.87
N GLN A 254 -9.33 32.74 -25.08
CA GLN A 254 -10.57 32.63 -24.32
C GLN A 254 -10.27 32.46 -22.81
N PRO A 255 -11.05 33.09 -21.92
CA PRO A 255 -10.79 33.05 -20.50
C PRO A 255 -11.02 31.64 -19.97
N SER A 256 -9.96 31.05 -19.43
CA SER A 256 -10.01 29.82 -18.66
C SER A 256 -10.99 29.99 -17.49
N LEU A 257 -12.08 29.23 -17.50
CA LEU A 257 -12.95 29.02 -16.34
C LEU A 257 -12.18 28.22 -15.28
N VAL A 258 -11.31 28.91 -14.55
CA VAL A 258 -10.76 28.42 -13.29
C VAL A 258 -11.74 28.82 -12.20
N ASN A 259 -12.74 27.99 -11.96
CA ASN A 259 -13.45 28.04 -10.69
C ASN A 259 -12.75 27.12 -9.70
N SER A 260 -11.90 27.75 -8.89
CA SER A 260 -11.47 27.26 -7.59
C SER A 260 -12.67 27.02 -6.68
N GLN A 261 -12.76 25.85 -6.04
CA GLN A 261 -13.08 25.71 -4.61
C GLN A 261 -13.04 24.25 -4.15
N HIS A 262 -12.43 24.03 -2.97
CA HIS A 262 -12.41 22.83 -2.12
C HIS A 262 -11.72 21.56 -2.64
N LEU A 263 -10.39 21.56 -2.52
CA LEU A 263 -9.54 20.36 -2.52
C LEU A 263 -9.55 19.67 -1.16
N ASN A 264 -10.39 18.64 -1.03
CA ASN A 264 -10.12 17.48 -0.16
C ASN A 264 -10.97 16.21 -0.45
N GLU A 265 -11.90 16.25 -1.41
CA GLU A 265 -12.61 15.05 -1.92
C GLU A 265 -12.03 14.54 -3.26
N ALA A 266 -10.98 15.19 -3.73
CA ALA A 266 -10.53 15.06 -5.11
C ALA A 266 -9.93 13.68 -5.41
N PHE A 267 -9.20 13.05 -4.48
CA PHE A 267 -8.54 11.76 -4.78
C PHE A 267 -9.50 10.55 -4.90
N VAL A 268 -10.71 10.68 -4.35
CA VAL A 268 -11.78 9.68 -4.49
C VAL A 268 -12.52 9.89 -5.82
N ASN A 269 -12.76 11.15 -6.19
CA ASN A 269 -13.61 11.51 -7.33
C ASN A 269 -12.87 11.81 -8.65
N ILE A 270 -11.53 11.98 -8.64
CA ILE A 270 -10.73 12.29 -9.84
C ILE A 270 -9.83 11.13 -10.27
N LEU A 271 -9.47 11.12 -11.55
CA LEU A 271 -8.45 10.22 -12.11
C LEU A 271 -7.14 11.00 -12.34
N PRO A 272 -6.25 11.10 -11.34
CA PRO A 272 -5.07 11.94 -11.43
C PRO A 272 -4.10 11.43 -12.52
N TYR A 273 -3.50 12.38 -13.24
CA TYR A 273 -2.51 12.12 -14.28
C TYR A 273 -1.43 13.21 -14.26
N GLY A 274 -0.29 12.97 -14.90
CA GLY A 274 0.76 13.99 -14.98
C GLY A 274 1.26 14.41 -13.61
N ASP A 275 1.60 15.70 -13.48
CA ASP A 275 2.17 16.25 -12.24
C ASP A 275 1.18 16.28 -11.06
N ILE A 276 -0.12 16.13 -11.31
CA ILE A 276 -1.12 15.96 -10.26
C ILE A 276 -0.81 14.71 -9.42
N LEU A 277 -0.14 13.71 -9.99
CA LEU A 277 0.29 12.50 -9.26
C LEU A 277 1.47 12.74 -8.32
N LYS A 278 2.32 13.75 -8.57
CA LYS A 278 3.58 13.94 -7.82
C LYS A 278 3.37 14.04 -6.32
N PRO A 279 2.42 14.83 -5.79
CA PRO A 279 2.22 14.91 -4.36
C PRO A 279 1.81 13.56 -3.77
N PHE A 280 1.06 12.73 -4.50
CA PHE A 280 0.57 11.43 -4.01
C PHE A 280 1.72 10.45 -3.91
N LEU A 281 2.62 10.48 -4.90
CA LEU A 281 3.77 9.58 -4.99
C LEU A 281 4.94 10.00 -4.09
N LYS A 282 5.03 11.27 -3.69
CA LYS A 282 6.09 11.80 -2.80
C LYS A 282 5.84 11.57 -1.30
N THR A 283 4.80 10.81 -0.94
CA THR A 283 4.52 10.51 0.47
C THR A 283 5.50 9.47 1.02
N ASP A 284 5.84 9.57 2.32
CA ASP A 284 6.73 8.62 3.00
C ASP A 284 6.19 7.18 3.05
N ALA A 285 4.92 6.98 2.69
CA ALA A 285 4.26 5.68 2.61
C ALA A 285 4.71 4.87 1.37
N ILE A 286 5.19 5.55 0.33
CA ILE A 286 5.51 4.93 -0.96
C ILE A 286 7.02 4.82 -1.13
N THR A 287 7.51 3.60 -1.26
CA THR A 287 8.93 3.33 -1.52
C THR A 287 9.21 3.15 -3.01
N ALA A 288 10.47 3.31 -3.41
CA ALA A 288 10.91 3.04 -4.79
C ALA A 288 10.59 1.60 -5.26
N ASN A 289 10.54 0.63 -4.35
CA ASN A 289 10.17 -0.74 -4.69
C ASN A 289 8.66 -0.89 -4.94
N ASP A 290 7.84 -0.08 -4.29
CA ASP A 290 6.38 -0.09 -4.48
C ASP A 290 6.03 0.41 -5.87
N ILE A 291 6.67 1.51 -6.28
CA ILE A 291 6.55 2.05 -7.63
C ILE A 291 7.03 1.01 -8.66
N LYS A 292 8.19 0.38 -8.45
CA LYS A 292 8.69 -0.67 -9.37
C LYS A 292 7.75 -1.86 -9.47
N PHE A 293 7.18 -2.30 -8.35
CA PHE A 293 6.25 -3.41 -8.34
C PHE A 293 4.97 -3.07 -9.11
N PHE A 294 4.45 -1.86 -8.91
CA PHE A 294 3.31 -1.35 -9.67
C PHE A 294 3.60 -1.23 -11.17
N LEU A 295 4.74 -0.63 -11.54
CA LEU A 295 5.21 -0.56 -12.92
C LEU A 295 5.37 -1.95 -13.55
N ALA A 296 5.90 -2.93 -12.81
CA ALA A 296 6.06 -4.30 -13.28
C ALA A 296 4.72 -4.97 -13.57
N LYS A 297 3.66 -4.71 -12.79
CA LYS A 297 2.29 -5.15 -13.11
C LYS A 297 1.79 -4.57 -14.43
N LYS A 298 2.18 -3.35 -14.78
CA LYS A 298 1.89 -2.74 -16.08
C LYS A 298 2.78 -3.26 -17.21
N GLY A 299 3.79 -4.09 -16.93
CA GLY A 299 4.77 -4.55 -17.92
C GLY A 299 5.93 -3.60 -18.12
N ILE A 300 6.17 -2.67 -17.19
CA ILE A 300 7.25 -1.69 -17.23
C ILE A 300 8.32 -2.05 -16.20
N PHE A 301 9.55 -2.26 -16.66
CA PHE A 301 10.69 -2.70 -15.84
C PHE A 301 11.83 -1.69 -15.95
N THR A 302 12.41 -1.34 -14.80
CA THR A 302 13.51 -0.36 -14.74
C THR A 302 14.49 -0.66 -13.62
N LYS A 303 15.78 -0.40 -13.85
CA LYS A 303 16.81 -0.52 -12.82
C LYS A 303 16.91 0.72 -11.94
N LYS A 304 16.39 1.87 -12.38
CA LYS A 304 16.44 3.17 -11.67
C LYS A 304 16.08 2.97 -10.20
N ALA A 305 16.92 3.43 -9.27
CA ALA A 305 16.68 3.31 -7.83
C ALA A 305 16.14 4.60 -7.21
N ASP A 306 16.43 5.73 -7.83
CA ASP A 306 15.97 7.05 -7.41
C ASP A 306 14.45 7.15 -7.49
N ILE A 307 13.83 7.42 -6.34
CA ILE A 307 12.38 7.58 -6.23
C ILE A 307 11.87 8.73 -7.10
N ASN A 308 12.62 9.83 -7.23
CA ASN A 308 12.20 10.98 -8.04
C ASN A 308 12.10 10.60 -9.51
N LYS A 309 13.13 9.92 -10.05
CA LYS A 309 13.11 9.43 -11.44
C LYS A 309 12.01 8.40 -11.70
N LEU A 310 11.63 7.62 -10.69
CA LEU A 310 10.52 6.67 -10.77
C LEU A 310 9.17 7.38 -10.73
N ILE A 311 9.05 8.44 -9.94
CA ILE A 311 7.88 9.33 -9.91
C ILE A 311 7.72 10.01 -11.28
N ASP A 312 8.80 10.55 -11.85
CA ASP A 312 8.78 11.18 -13.17
C ASP A 312 8.37 10.17 -14.27
N LEU A 313 8.81 8.91 -14.16
CA LEU A 313 8.33 7.86 -15.04
C LEU A 313 6.83 7.62 -14.85
N MET A 314 6.33 7.55 -13.62
CA MET A 314 4.90 7.37 -13.35
C MET A 314 4.04 8.53 -13.86
N THR A 315 4.48 9.78 -13.69
CA THR A 315 3.72 10.96 -14.12
C THR A 315 3.60 11.04 -15.64
N SER A 316 4.53 10.43 -16.38
CA SER A 316 4.47 10.31 -17.84
C SER A 316 3.46 9.27 -18.37
N LEU A 317 2.91 8.42 -17.49
CA LEU A 317 1.95 7.36 -17.83
C LEU A 317 0.50 7.81 -17.60
N LEU A 318 -0.43 7.13 -18.26
CA LEU A 318 -1.87 7.20 -17.97
C LEU A 318 -2.31 5.92 -17.27
N PHE A 319 -3.10 6.08 -16.20
CA PHE A 319 -3.62 4.99 -15.37
C PHE A 319 -5.12 4.89 -15.54
N SER A 320 -5.63 3.66 -15.59
CA SER A 320 -7.07 3.42 -15.52
C SER A 320 -7.58 3.53 -14.08
N PRO A 321 -8.89 3.74 -13.87
CA PRO A 321 -9.47 3.78 -12.52
C PRO A 321 -9.08 2.55 -11.69
N LYS A 322 -9.16 1.34 -12.26
CA LYS A 322 -8.80 0.10 -11.56
C LYS A 322 -7.33 0.04 -11.19
N GLU A 323 -6.44 0.46 -12.09
CA GLU A 323 -4.99 0.48 -11.81
C GLU A 323 -4.63 1.38 -10.62
N LEU A 324 -5.29 2.54 -10.49
CA LEU A 324 -5.07 3.40 -9.33
C LEU A 324 -5.66 2.84 -8.04
N GLU A 325 -6.84 2.21 -8.07
CA GLU A 325 -7.40 1.55 -6.89
C GLU A 325 -6.54 0.36 -6.44
N ASP A 326 -6.00 -0.43 -7.39
CA ASP A 326 -5.03 -1.49 -7.12
C ASP A 326 -3.74 -0.95 -6.49
N PHE A 327 -3.31 0.26 -6.87
CA PHE A 327 -2.16 0.93 -6.27
C PHE A 327 -2.45 1.42 -4.85
N LYS A 328 -3.62 2.04 -4.63
CA LYS A 328 -4.07 2.52 -3.30
C LYS A 328 -4.16 1.36 -2.30
N SER A 329 -4.90 0.31 -2.66
CA SER A 329 -5.07 -0.87 -1.81
C SER A 329 -3.73 -1.51 -1.41
N TYR A 330 -2.74 -1.51 -2.31
CA TYR A 330 -1.39 -2.00 -1.99
C TYR A 330 -0.65 -1.16 -0.94
N ILE A 331 -0.83 0.16 -0.97
CA ILE A 331 -0.22 1.08 0.00
C ILE A 331 -0.94 0.98 1.35
N ASP A 332 -2.27 0.91 1.33
CA ASP A 332 -3.10 0.83 2.54
C ASP A 332 -2.85 -0.47 3.33
N VAL A 333 -2.64 -1.59 2.63
CA VAL A 333 -2.29 -2.90 3.21
C VAL A 333 -0.90 -2.89 3.87
N LYS A 334 -0.02 -1.94 3.53
CA LYS A 334 1.31 -1.80 4.15
C LYS A 334 1.35 -0.98 5.42
N GLY A 335 0.21 -0.48 5.92
CA GLY A 335 0.12 0.21 7.19
C GLY A 335 0.80 -0.62 8.29
N LYS A 336 2.00 -0.20 8.73
CA LYS A 336 2.70 -0.84 9.84
C LYS A 336 1.79 -0.74 11.07
N THR A 337 1.28 -1.87 11.54
CA THR A 337 0.71 -1.98 12.88
C THR A 337 1.86 -1.85 13.88
N VAL A 338 1.77 -0.87 14.79
CA VAL A 338 2.81 -0.62 15.80
C VAL A 338 2.14 -0.40 17.15
N ASN A 339 2.55 -1.25 18.10
CA ASN A 339 2.18 -1.28 19.52
C ASN A 339 0.79 -1.88 19.80
N SER A 340 0.81 -3.12 20.30
CA SER A 340 -0.29 -3.66 21.10
C SER A 340 -0.14 -3.22 22.55
N SER A 341 -1.21 -2.67 23.11
CA SER A 341 -1.37 -2.56 24.57
C SER A 341 -2.50 -3.47 24.99
N ASP A 342 -2.18 -4.46 25.80
CA ASP A 342 -3.17 -5.36 26.33
C ASP A 342 -3.73 -4.78 27.63
N ALA A 343 -5.04 -4.88 27.77
CA ALA A 343 -5.74 -4.65 29.02
C ALA A 343 -6.43 -5.93 29.45
N PHE A 344 -6.20 -6.35 30.70
CA PHE A 344 -6.79 -7.54 31.28
C PHE A 344 -7.84 -7.15 32.33
N PHE A 345 -9.00 -7.81 32.26
CA PHE A 345 -10.08 -7.68 33.24
C PHE A 345 -10.54 -9.06 33.69
N ASN A 346 -10.88 -9.18 34.98
CA ASN A 346 -11.60 -10.33 35.48
C ASN A 346 -13.08 -10.21 35.13
N ILE A 347 -13.67 -11.31 34.67
CA ILE A 347 -15.09 -11.40 34.33
C ILE A 347 -15.86 -11.79 35.59
N LYS A 348 -16.90 -11.01 35.93
CA LYS A 348 -17.80 -11.27 37.06
C LYS A 348 -18.90 -12.27 36.71
N GLN A 349 -19.36 -12.26 35.47
CA GLN A 349 -20.53 -13.02 35.02
C GLN A 349 -20.18 -13.95 33.86
N ASN A 350 -20.64 -15.20 33.90
CA ASN A 350 -20.36 -16.18 32.85
C ASN A 350 -21.28 -16.01 31.60
N GLU A 351 -21.54 -14.78 31.18
CA GLU A 351 -22.26 -14.49 29.93
C GLU A 351 -21.32 -14.60 28.71
N THR A 352 -21.89 -14.91 27.54
CA THR A 352 -21.14 -14.90 26.27
C THR A 352 -20.92 -13.46 25.79
N LEU A 353 -19.80 -13.20 25.09
CA LEU A 353 -19.52 -11.87 24.53
C LEU A 353 -20.64 -11.38 23.60
N GLU A 354 -21.27 -12.28 22.85
CA GLU A 354 -22.39 -11.96 21.95
C GLU A 354 -23.61 -11.40 22.72
N SER A 355 -23.96 -11.97 23.88
CA SER A 355 -25.05 -11.44 24.72
C SER A 355 -24.71 -10.06 25.28
N VAL A 356 -23.45 -9.87 25.67
CA VAL A 356 -22.94 -8.61 26.21
C VAL A 356 -22.96 -7.50 25.16
N PHE A 357 -22.43 -7.74 23.95
CA PHE A 357 -22.45 -6.74 22.88
C PHE A 357 -23.86 -6.38 22.40
N ASN A 358 -24.82 -7.29 22.49
CA ASN A 358 -26.23 -6.97 22.21
C ASN A 358 -26.86 -6.01 23.23
N LYS A 359 -26.35 -5.96 24.47
CA LYS A 359 -26.83 -5.07 25.54
C LYS A 359 -26.10 -3.73 25.58
N VAL A 360 -24.97 -3.62 24.88
CA VAL A 360 -24.05 -2.47 24.94
C VAL A 360 -24.33 -1.52 23.78
N LYS A 361 -24.44 -0.22 24.09
CA LYS A 361 -24.55 0.84 23.08
C LYS A 361 -23.34 1.76 23.22
N ILE A 362 -22.37 1.60 22.32
CA ILE A 362 -21.19 2.46 22.30
C ILE A 362 -21.51 3.67 21.42
N ASN A 363 -21.58 4.85 22.03
CA ASN A 363 -21.64 6.10 21.28
C ASN A 363 -20.20 6.49 20.86
N THR A 364 -20.00 6.75 19.56
CA THR A 364 -18.69 7.09 18.98
C THR A 364 -18.55 8.56 18.58
N ASP A 365 -19.58 9.38 18.77
CA ASP A 365 -19.66 10.77 18.28
C ASP A 365 -18.50 11.65 18.78
N ASN A 366 -18.08 11.47 20.03
CA ASN A 366 -17.07 12.31 20.69
C ASN A 366 -15.63 11.76 20.58
N LEU A 367 -15.40 10.71 19.78
CA LEU A 367 -14.08 10.09 19.68
C LEU A 367 -13.02 11.04 19.13
N THR A 368 -13.41 11.96 18.24
CA THR A 368 -12.52 12.92 17.56
C THR A 368 -12.43 14.28 18.24
N ASP A 369 -13.12 14.51 19.36
CA ASP A 369 -13.19 15.83 20.02
C ASP A 369 -11.81 16.41 20.35
N GLY A 370 -11.54 17.62 19.87
CA GLY A 370 -10.27 18.31 20.07
C GLY A 370 -9.08 17.70 19.31
N LEU A 371 -9.32 16.76 18.39
CA LEU A 371 -8.31 16.19 17.49
C LEU A 371 -8.56 16.68 16.06
N ASN A 372 -7.49 16.98 15.32
CA ASN A 372 -7.59 17.34 13.90
C ASN A 372 -7.71 16.08 13.01
N VAL A 373 -8.66 15.20 13.34
CA VAL A 373 -8.87 13.89 12.70
C VAL A 373 -10.35 13.64 12.48
N LYS A 374 -10.68 13.07 11.33
CA LYS A 374 -12.03 12.63 10.96
C LYS A 374 -12.09 11.10 10.88
N ILE A 375 -13.16 10.49 11.34
CA ILE A 375 -13.44 9.06 11.12
C ILE A 375 -14.24 8.93 9.83
N ILE A 376 -13.77 8.12 8.88
CA ILE A 376 -14.41 7.96 7.56
C ILE A 376 -15.58 6.98 7.63
N ASN A 377 -15.45 5.92 8.43
CA ASN A 377 -16.39 4.80 8.45
C ASN A 377 -17.44 4.88 9.59
N SER A 378 -17.77 6.08 10.07
CA SER A 378 -18.66 6.32 11.23
C SER A 378 -19.96 5.53 11.17
N ASP A 379 -20.57 5.47 9.98
CA ASP A 379 -21.92 4.92 9.79
C ASP A 379 -21.96 3.39 9.78
N SER A 380 -20.78 2.75 9.72
CA SER A 380 -20.60 1.29 9.65
C SER A 380 -19.93 0.69 10.89
N LEU A 381 -19.75 1.48 11.96
CA LEU A 381 -19.05 1.04 13.17
C LEU A 381 -19.86 -0.01 13.94
N LYS A 382 -19.52 -1.28 13.73
CA LYS A 382 -20.03 -2.42 14.52
C LYS A 382 -18.89 -3.34 14.88
N PHE A 383 -18.99 -3.96 16.05
CA PHE A 383 -18.09 -5.04 16.42
C PHE A 383 -18.45 -6.28 15.59
N GLU A 384 -17.51 -6.73 14.78
CA GLU A 384 -17.63 -7.94 13.97
C GLU A 384 -17.22 -9.15 14.80
N ALA A 385 -18.09 -10.15 14.88
CA ALA A 385 -17.79 -11.40 15.56
C ALA A 385 -16.93 -12.31 14.69
N SER A 386 -15.88 -12.89 15.29
CA SER A 386 -15.10 -13.98 14.69
C SER A 386 -15.96 -15.26 14.53
N PRO A 387 -15.65 -16.18 13.60
CA PRO A 387 -16.40 -17.44 13.43
C PRO A 387 -16.53 -18.28 14.70
N SER A 388 -15.61 -18.12 15.65
CA SER A 388 -15.62 -18.81 16.96
C SER A 388 -16.46 -18.10 18.04
N LYS A 389 -17.05 -16.93 17.77
CA LYS A 389 -17.89 -16.11 18.68
C LYS A 389 -17.25 -15.62 19.99
N ASP A 390 -15.99 -15.95 20.25
CA ASP A 390 -15.22 -15.53 21.43
C ASP A 390 -14.32 -14.30 21.21
N GLU A 391 -14.33 -13.74 20.00
CA GLU A 391 -13.54 -12.58 19.60
C GLU A 391 -14.42 -11.59 18.82
N PHE A 392 -14.39 -10.33 19.24
CA PHE A 392 -15.07 -9.21 18.58
C PHE A 392 -14.06 -8.15 18.16
N LYS A 393 -14.16 -7.69 16.92
CA LYS A 393 -13.24 -6.72 16.33
C LYS A 393 -13.97 -5.46 15.88
N LEU A 394 -13.43 -4.30 16.19
CA LEU A 394 -13.87 -3.02 15.65
C LEU A 394 -12.70 -2.36 14.90
N THR A 395 -12.96 -1.96 13.65
CA THR A 395 -11.99 -1.28 12.79
C THR A 395 -12.44 0.15 12.52
N LEU A 396 -11.56 1.11 12.78
CA LEU A 396 -11.73 2.55 12.52
C LEU A 396 -10.78 2.97 11.40
N ILE A 397 -11.32 3.66 10.40
CA ILE A 397 -10.52 4.31 9.35
C ILE A 397 -10.56 5.81 9.61
N THR A 398 -9.39 6.42 9.76
CA THR A 398 -9.24 7.83 10.15
C THR A 398 -8.53 8.64 9.06
N GLU A 399 -8.77 9.94 9.07
CA GLU A 399 -8.15 10.90 8.17
C GLU A 399 -7.64 12.11 8.96
N THR A 400 -6.35 12.41 8.90
CA THR A 400 -5.74 13.57 9.58
C THR A 400 -5.36 14.65 8.60
N LYS A 401 -5.73 15.91 8.86
CA LYS A 401 -5.36 17.03 7.99
C LYS A 401 -3.95 17.55 8.32
N ASP A 402 -3.03 17.50 7.36
CA ASP A 402 -1.68 18.08 7.41
C ASP A 402 -1.64 19.41 6.64
N PRO A 403 -1.65 20.57 7.34
CA PRO A 403 -1.64 21.89 6.72
C PRO A 403 -0.30 22.24 6.05
N THR A 404 0.76 21.47 6.28
CA THR A 404 2.10 21.70 5.69
C THR A 404 2.33 20.92 4.39
N SER A 405 1.44 19.98 4.08
CA SER A 405 1.46 19.23 2.83
C SER A 405 0.73 19.98 1.70
N SER A 406 0.95 19.55 0.46
CA SER A 406 0.38 20.23 -0.72
C SER A 406 -1.13 20.40 -0.60
N LEU A 407 -1.71 21.49 -1.10
CA LEU A 407 -3.17 21.73 -1.05
C LEU A 407 -3.99 20.58 -1.68
N LEU A 408 -3.40 19.83 -2.62
CA LEU A 408 -3.99 18.67 -3.31
C LEU A 408 -4.09 17.42 -2.43
N ILE A 409 -3.19 17.28 -1.44
CA ILE A 409 -3.09 16.15 -0.52
C ILE A 409 -2.74 16.73 0.82
N ASN A 410 -3.77 17.20 1.50
CA ASN A 410 -3.61 17.67 2.84
C ASN A 410 -4.11 16.65 3.86
N THR A 411 -4.39 15.40 3.45
CA THR A 411 -4.89 14.36 4.35
C THR A 411 -3.97 13.15 4.41
N LYS A 412 -3.83 12.58 5.61
CA LYS A 412 -3.09 11.35 5.89
C LYS A 412 -4.06 10.28 6.36
N PRO A 413 -4.17 9.13 5.67
CA PRO A 413 -5.00 8.04 6.13
C PRO A 413 -4.39 7.38 7.37
N GLY A 414 -5.27 6.92 8.26
CA GLY A 414 -4.95 6.16 9.45
C GLY A 414 -5.90 4.98 9.62
N LYS A 415 -5.47 4.00 10.39
CA LYS A 415 -6.27 2.81 10.72
C LYS A 415 -6.15 2.55 12.22
N ALA A 416 -7.20 2.09 12.85
CA ALA A 416 -7.22 1.82 14.28
C ALA A 416 -8.04 0.56 14.51
N GLU A 417 -7.52 -0.38 15.29
CA GLU A 417 -8.20 -1.65 15.53
C GLU A 417 -8.28 -1.95 17.03
N VAL A 418 -9.46 -2.32 17.49
CA VAL A 418 -9.72 -2.81 18.85
C VAL A 418 -10.27 -4.21 18.76
N VAL A 419 -9.62 -5.15 19.43
CA VAL A 419 -10.00 -6.57 19.46
C VAL A 419 -10.26 -6.98 20.89
N ILE A 420 -11.43 -7.53 21.16
CA ILE A 420 -11.87 -7.96 22.48
C ILE A 420 -12.04 -9.47 22.46
N LYS A 421 -11.33 -10.17 23.34
CA LYS A 421 -11.31 -11.63 23.41
C LYS A 421 -11.71 -12.09 24.80
N LYS A 422 -12.55 -13.11 24.91
CA LYS A 422 -12.83 -13.83 26.15
C LYS A 422 -11.99 -15.10 26.18
N LYS A 423 -11.17 -15.27 27.23
CA LYS A 423 -10.41 -16.50 27.50
C LYS A 423 -10.64 -16.88 28.96
N ASP A 424 -11.28 -18.03 29.19
CA ASP A 424 -11.69 -18.49 30.53
C ASP A 424 -12.52 -17.42 31.28
N ASN A 425 -12.11 -17.05 32.50
CA ASN A 425 -12.69 -15.99 33.33
C ASN A 425 -12.05 -14.61 33.09
N GLN A 426 -11.29 -14.44 32.01
CA GLN A 426 -10.60 -13.18 31.71
C GLN A 426 -11.04 -12.59 30.38
N LEU A 427 -11.19 -11.27 30.39
CA LEU A 427 -11.40 -10.46 29.21
C LEU A 427 -10.07 -9.80 28.83
N VAL A 428 -9.62 -10.07 27.61
CA VAL A 428 -8.41 -9.48 27.03
C VAL A 428 -8.84 -8.47 25.97
N VAL A 429 -8.55 -7.19 26.22
CA VAL A 429 -8.73 -6.12 25.25
C VAL A 429 -7.38 -5.84 24.61
N VAL A 430 -7.22 -6.30 23.38
CA VAL A 430 -6.04 -6.09 22.54
C VAL A 430 -6.26 -4.86 21.69
N THR A 431 -5.31 -3.94 21.77
CA THR A 431 -5.40 -2.65 21.09
C THR A 431 -4.36 -2.58 20.00
N GLU A 432 -4.72 -2.68 18.72
CA GLU A 432 -3.78 -2.61 17.60
C GLU A 432 -3.79 -1.19 17.00
N ASN A 433 -2.69 -0.45 17.21
CA ASN A 433 -2.57 0.94 16.77
C ASN A 433 -1.75 1.08 15.48
N THR A 434 -1.96 2.19 14.78
CA THR A 434 -1.14 2.65 13.64
C THR A 434 -0.13 3.73 14.05
N ILE A 435 0.58 4.24 13.04
CA ILE A 435 1.71 5.18 13.12
C ILE A 435 1.30 6.53 13.76
N ASN A 436 0.03 6.95 13.67
CA ASN A 436 -0.40 8.28 14.06
C ASN A 436 -0.72 8.41 15.56
N LYS A 437 -0.27 9.52 16.17
CA LYS A 437 -0.57 9.84 17.58
C LYS A 437 -2.06 10.07 17.81
N ALA A 438 -2.76 10.65 16.84
CA ALA A 438 -4.18 10.95 16.99
C ALA A 438 -5.04 9.67 16.98
N ASP A 439 -4.72 8.69 16.13
CA ASP A 439 -5.37 7.37 16.11
C ASP A 439 -5.22 6.68 17.46
N LYS A 440 -4.05 6.80 18.09
CA LYS A 440 -3.83 6.32 19.45
C LYS A 440 -4.75 6.99 20.48
N TYR A 441 -5.03 8.29 20.37
CA TYR A 441 -5.97 8.96 21.28
C TYR A 441 -7.41 8.47 21.06
N ILE A 442 -7.84 8.33 19.79
CA ILE A 442 -9.16 7.82 19.41
C ILE A 442 -9.36 6.42 19.98
N VAL A 443 -8.39 5.54 19.78
CA VAL A 443 -8.45 4.16 20.27
C VAL A 443 -8.51 4.10 21.80
N ASN A 444 -7.72 4.91 22.50
CA ASN A 444 -7.78 4.95 23.97
C ASN A 444 -9.13 5.47 24.49
N ARG A 445 -9.77 6.42 23.79
CA ARG A 445 -11.12 6.89 24.14
C ARG A 445 -12.16 5.79 23.89
N LEU A 446 -12.06 5.08 22.78
CA LEU A 446 -12.93 3.96 22.45
C LEU A 446 -12.82 2.84 23.50
N VAL A 447 -11.60 2.44 23.87
CA VAL A 447 -11.38 1.42 24.91
C VAL A 447 -12.00 1.86 26.24
N LYS A 448 -11.87 3.13 26.64
CA LYS A 448 -12.52 3.64 27.86
C LYS A 448 -14.04 3.56 27.80
N LEU A 449 -14.66 3.92 26.68
CA LEU A 449 -16.12 3.83 26.51
C LEU A 449 -16.61 2.38 26.62
N VAL A 450 -15.87 1.44 26.02
CA VAL A 450 -16.15 0.01 26.16
C VAL A 450 -16.00 -0.44 27.61
N GLU A 451 -14.92 -0.03 28.28
CA GLU A 451 -14.67 -0.33 29.70
C GLU A 451 -15.83 0.19 30.59
N GLU A 452 -16.28 1.42 30.39
CA GLU A 452 -17.39 2.04 31.13
C GLU A 452 -18.72 1.31 30.92
N GLU A 453 -19.04 0.95 29.68
CA GLU A 453 -20.25 0.19 29.36
C GLU A 453 -20.22 -1.22 29.95
N PHE A 454 -19.07 -1.91 29.91
CA PHE A 454 -18.91 -3.23 30.51
C PHE A 454 -19.01 -3.20 32.04
N LYS A 455 -18.57 -2.11 32.69
CA LYS A 455 -18.79 -1.89 34.13
C LYS A 455 -20.25 -1.57 34.43
N ARG A 456 -20.92 -0.78 33.59
CA ARG A 456 -22.35 -0.40 33.76
C ARG A 456 -23.26 -1.63 33.77
N ILE A 457 -22.95 -2.64 32.96
CA ILE A 457 -23.69 -3.92 32.91
C ILE A 457 -23.16 -4.96 33.92
N ASP A 458 -22.19 -4.59 34.76
CA ASP A 458 -21.54 -5.43 35.77
C ASP A 458 -20.88 -6.71 35.21
N PHE A 459 -20.38 -6.66 33.98
CA PHE A 459 -19.73 -7.80 33.31
C PHE A 459 -18.27 -7.99 33.75
N ILE A 460 -17.55 -6.91 34.02
CA ILE A 460 -16.13 -6.91 34.43
C ILE A 460 -15.92 -6.32 35.82
N GLU A 461 -14.83 -6.70 36.49
CA GLU A 461 -14.38 -6.06 37.73
C GLU A 461 -13.97 -4.59 37.51
N GLU A 462 -14.09 -3.76 38.57
CA GLU A 462 -13.77 -2.33 38.47
C GLU A 462 -12.27 -2.07 38.28
N GLU A 463 -11.43 -2.94 38.84
CA GLU A 463 -9.98 -2.83 38.77
C GLU A 463 -9.42 -3.47 37.50
N LYS A 464 -8.69 -2.66 36.74
CA LYS A 464 -7.94 -3.10 35.57
C LYS A 464 -6.64 -3.74 36.04
N ILE A 465 -6.36 -4.96 35.59
CA ILE A 465 -5.08 -5.60 35.88
C ILE A 465 -4.02 -4.94 34.99
N LYS A 466 -3.19 -4.09 35.58
CA LYS A 466 -2.00 -3.52 34.95
C LYS A 466 -0.76 -4.09 35.60
N VAL A 467 0.13 -4.64 34.78
CA VAL A 467 1.46 -5.03 35.26
C VAL A 467 2.36 -3.81 35.23
N LEU A 468 2.58 -3.21 36.39
CA LEU A 468 3.48 -2.07 36.53
C LEU A 468 4.87 -2.53 36.98
N PHE A 469 5.87 -1.72 36.68
CA PHE A 469 7.25 -1.93 37.08
C PHE A 469 7.42 -2.10 38.61
N LYS A 470 6.56 -1.43 39.39
CA LYS A 470 6.53 -1.49 40.85
C LYS A 470 5.67 -2.60 41.46
N ASN A 471 4.89 -3.32 40.66
CA ASN A 471 3.98 -4.36 41.17
C ASN A 471 4.72 -5.62 41.65
N PHE A 472 6.02 -5.73 41.38
CA PHE A 472 6.85 -6.85 41.79
C PHE A 472 7.42 -6.62 43.19
N SER A 473 7.41 -7.67 44.02
CA SER A 473 7.85 -7.62 45.41
C SER A 473 9.37 -7.45 45.54
N SER A 474 10.13 -7.82 44.51
CA SER A 474 11.59 -7.65 44.46
C SER A 474 12.13 -7.43 43.05
N ASN A 475 13.32 -6.85 42.96
CA ASN A 475 14.07 -6.72 41.69
C ASN A 475 14.28 -8.09 41.03
N THR A 476 14.62 -9.11 41.83
CA THR A 476 14.80 -10.50 41.37
C THR A 476 13.54 -11.08 40.74
N GLU A 477 12.38 -10.83 41.33
CA GLU A 477 11.09 -11.29 40.80
C GLU A 477 10.80 -10.66 39.44
N ARG A 478 11.00 -9.34 39.30
CA ARG A 478 10.85 -8.63 38.03
C ARG A 478 11.82 -9.11 36.95
N VAL A 479 13.08 -9.36 37.32
CA VAL A 479 14.08 -9.91 36.40
C VAL A 479 13.67 -11.31 35.94
N ASN A 480 13.24 -12.17 36.87
CA ASN A 480 12.77 -13.52 36.54
C ASN A 480 11.50 -13.48 35.68
N PHE A 481 10.61 -12.52 35.89
CA PHE A 481 9.42 -12.31 35.06
C PHE A 481 9.81 -12.03 33.59
N LEU A 482 10.72 -11.08 33.34
CA LEU A 482 11.18 -10.83 31.98
C LEU A 482 11.92 -12.04 31.41
N LEU A 483 12.88 -12.63 32.15
CA LEU A 483 13.62 -13.81 31.68
C LEU A 483 12.71 -15.00 31.39
N SER A 484 11.54 -15.12 32.03
CA SER A 484 10.61 -16.22 31.77
C SER A 484 10.13 -16.28 30.32
N PHE A 485 10.16 -15.17 29.58
CA PHE A 485 9.81 -15.13 28.16
C PHE A 485 10.82 -15.82 27.23
N SER A 486 12.02 -16.17 27.71
CA SER A 486 12.91 -17.08 26.97
C SER A 486 12.50 -18.55 27.10
N ASN A 487 11.66 -18.89 28.09
CA ASN A 487 11.13 -20.23 28.24
C ASN A 487 9.85 -20.42 27.41
N ILE A 488 10.01 -21.11 26.28
CA ILE A 488 8.99 -21.38 25.26
C ILE A 488 8.50 -22.84 25.25
N SER A 489 8.68 -23.60 26.33
CA SER A 489 8.32 -25.03 26.37
C SER A 489 6.83 -25.32 26.12
N SER A 490 5.97 -24.33 26.35
CA SER A 490 4.53 -24.37 26.09
C SER A 490 4.15 -23.96 24.66
N SER A 491 5.09 -23.42 23.88
CA SER A 491 4.82 -22.89 22.55
C SER A 491 4.73 -23.99 21.51
N VAL A 492 3.73 -23.89 20.63
CA VAL A 492 3.54 -24.81 19.49
C VAL A 492 4.27 -24.29 18.24
N MET A 493 4.45 -22.97 18.13
CA MET A 493 5.10 -22.34 16.96
C MET A 493 6.58 -22.04 17.15
N PHE A 494 6.98 -21.58 18.34
CA PHE A 494 8.36 -21.23 18.64
C PHE A 494 9.14 -22.47 19.09
N HIS A 495 10.33 -22.66 18.54
CA HIS A 495 11.20 -23.80 18.88
C HIS A 495 12.59 -23.38 19.39
N GLU A 496 12.96 -22.12 19.22
CA GLU A 496 14.19 -21.55 19.80
C GLU A 496 13.91 -20.11 20.23
N ALA A 497 14.48 -19.68 21.35
CA ALA A 497 14.41 -18.30 21.86
C ALA A 497 15.80 -17.83 22.28
N ASP A 498 16.21 -16.67 21.81
CA ASP A 498 17.53 -16.11 22.06
C ASP A 498 17.42 -14.66 22.57
N ILE A 499 18.03 -14.35 23.71
CA ILE A 499 17.98 -13.01 24.30
C ILE A 499 19.05 -12.15 23.61
N GLN A 500 18.62 -11.18 22.80
CA GLN A 500 19.53 -10.32 22.03
C GLN A 500 20.05 -9.13 22.81
N SER A 501 19.23 -8.57 23.71
CA SER A 501 19.66 -7.41 24.50
C SER A 501 18.81 -7.22 25.75
N ILE A 502 19.39 -6.58 26.75
CA ILE A 502 18.70 -6.10 27.95
C ILE A 502 19.07 -4.65 28.23
N LYS A 503 18.14 -3.91 28.84
CA LYS A 503 18.35 -2.55 29.34
C LYS A 503 18.02 -2.48 30.83
N PHE A 504 18.95 -2.00 31.64
CA PHE A 504 18.78 -1.89 33.09
C PHE A 504 19.56 -0.72 33.68
N LYS A 505 19.23 -0.36 34.93
CA LYS A 505 20.04 0.49 35.79
C LYS A 505 20.35 -0.29 37.08
N PHE A 506 21.47 -0.01 37.75
CA PHE A 506 21.72 -0.59 39.07
C PHE A 506 20.83 0.05 40.14
N ASP A 507 20.51 -0.73 41.16
CA ASP A 507 19.85 -0.24 42.38
C ASP A 507 20.92 0.25 43.35
N ASP A 508 20.94 1.56 43.56
CA ASP A 508 21.91 2.27 44.39
C ASP A 508 21.89 1.79 45.86
N ASN A 509 20.83 1.09 46.28
CA ASN A 509 20.65 0.55 47.64
C ASN A 509 21.16 -0.88 47.82
N THR A 510 21.74 -1.50 46.79
CA THR A 510 22.17 -2.89 46.80
C THR A 510 23.68 -3.02 46.57
N GLU A 511 24.28 -4.15 46.94
CA GLU A 511 25.70 -4.39 46.63
C GLU A 511 25.87 -4.57 45.11
N ILE A 512 26.58 -3.63 44.50
CA ILE A 512 26.88 -3.63 43.06
C ILE A 512 28.21 -4.37 42.83
N PRO A 513 28.29 -5.30 41.86
CA PRO A 513 29.53 -6.01 41.57
C PRO A 513 30.68 -5.05 41.24
N GLU A 514 31.90 -5.35 41.72
CA GLU A 514 33.04 -4.42 41.62
C GLU A 514 33.35 -3.96 40.19
N LEU A 515 33.10 -4.83 39.20
CA LEU A 515 33.28 -4.56 37.77
C LEU A 515 32.40 -3.41 37.23
N TYR A 516 31.30 -3.09 37.92
CA TYR A 516 30.30 -2.12 37.48
C TYR A 516 30.20 -0.87 38.37
N ARG A 517 31.08 -0.71 39.37
CA ARG A 517 31.10 0.46 40.28
C ARG A 517 31.22 1.81 39.57
N ASP A 518 31.87 1.86 38.41
CA ASP A 518 32.05 3.11 37.63
C ASP A 518 30.84 3.44 36.73
N LYS A 519 29.81 2.59 36.72
CA LYS A 519 28.68 2.64 35.77
C LYS A 519 27.30 2.72 36.44
N VAL A 520 27.25 2.94 37.75
CA VAL A 520 26.03 2.91 38.59
C VAL A 520 24.98 3.94 38.14
N ASP A 521 25.40 5.16 37.82
CA ASP A 521 24.51 6.27 37.46
C ASP A 521 24.00 6.25 36.00
N LYS A 522 24.33 5.23 35.22
CA LYS A 522 24.03 5.19 33.77
C LYS A 522 22.98 4.13 33.44
N ASP A 523 22.10 4.45 32.50
CA ASP A 523 21.28 3.46 31.80
C ASP A 523 22.22 2.55 30.99
N LEU A 524 22.24 1.26 31.32
CA LEU A 524 23.06 0.28 30.63
C LEU A 524 22.21 -0.51 29.64
N VAL A 525 22.75 -0.69 28.42
CA VAL A 525 22.20 -1.59 27.41
C VAL A 525 23.30 -2.57 27.05
N ILE A 526 23.05 -3.86 27.27
CA ILE A 526 23.94 -4.94 26.85
C ILE A 526 23.31 -5.61 25.64
N ASN A 527 24.09 -5.71 24.56
CA ASN A 527 23.74 -6.49 23.38
C ASN A 527 24.57 -7.79 23.39
N PHE A 528 23.90 -8.92 23.16
CA PHE A 528 24.53 -10.23 23.09
C PHE A 528 24.70 -10.65 21.62
N GLU A 529 25.88 -11.14 21.26
CA GLU A 529 26.17 -11.72 19.94
C GLU A 529 26.45 -13.23 20.09
N GLY A 530 25.70 -14.08 19.39
CA GLY A 530 25.82 -15.55 19.46
C GLY A 530 24.77 -16.24 20.35
N LYS A 531 24.89 -17.56 20.60
CA LYS A 531 23.99 -18.32 21.49
C LYS A 531 24.15 -17.84 22.94
N GLY A 532 23.51 -16.72 23.28
CA GLY A 532 23.80 -15.83 24.40
C GLY A 532 23.27 -16.27 25.77
N LEU A 533 23.28 -17.57 26.07
CA LEU A 533 22.96 -18.06 27.43
C LEU A 533 24.20 -18.16 28.33
N GLN A 534 25.42 -18.21 27.77
CA GLN A 534 26.66 -18.24 28.56
C GLN A 534 27.07 -16.87 29.12
N THR A 535 26.63 -15.76 28.52
CA THR A 535 26.84 -14.40 29.05
C THR A 535 25.78 -13.98 30.07
N LEU A 536 24.63 -14.66 30.11
CA LEU A 536 23.68 -14.54 31.22
C LEU A 536 24.22 -15.18 32.51
N THR A 537 25.32 -15.94 32.46
CA THR A 537 25.93 -16.52 33.67
C THR A 537 26.31 -15.42 34.67
N GLU A 538 26.74 -14.26 34.18
CA GLU A 538 27.08 -13.05 34.98
C GLU A 538 25.85 -12.39 35.63
N LEU A 539 24.65 -12.57 35.07
CA LEU A 539 23.37 -12.11 35.63
C LEU A 539 22.60 -13.24 36.32
N SER A 540 23.12 -14.46 36.29
CA SER A 540 22.50 -15.64 36.90
C SER A 540 22.95 -15.86 38.34
N GLU A 541 24.04 -15.20 38.77
CA GLU A 541 24.36 -15.06 40.18
C GLU A 541 23.19 -14.36 40.88
N GLN A 542 22.63 -14.99 41.91
CA GLN A 542 21.46 -14.47 42.65
C GLN A 542 21.65 -13.01 43.11
N ASN A 543 22.90 -12.62 43.39
CA ASN A 543 23.25 -11.27 43.83
C ASN A 543 23.10 -10.22 42.71
N ALA A 544 23.44 -10.54 41.46
CA ALA A 544 23.36 -9.58 40.35
C ALA A 544 21.91 -9.27 39.94
N LYS A 545 20.98 -10.23 40.06
CA LYS A 545 19.55 -10.02 39.76
C LYS A 545 18.87 -9.08 40.75
N GLY A 546 19.25 -9.17 42.02
CA GLY A 546 18.74 -8.30 43.08
C GLY A 546 19.16 -6.85 42.91
N SER A 547 20.33 -6.62 42.30
CA SER A 547 20.93 -5.29 42.19
C SER A 547 20.54 -4.50 40.92
N ILE A 548 19.58 -4.98 40.12
CA ILE A 548 19.20 -4.32 38.85
C ILE A 548 17.71 -3.96 38.72
N PHE A 549 17.49 -2.76 38.22
CA PHE A 549 16.24 -2.27 37.66
C PHE A 549 16.16 -2.63 36.17
N LEU A 550 15.81 -3.88 35.86
CA LEU A 550 15.62 -4.36 34.48
C LEU A 550 14.36 -3.78 33.84
N GLU A 551 14.53 -2.96 32.79
CA GLU A 551 13.46 -2.20 32.13
C GLU A 551 13.00 -2.83 30.82
N GLU A 552 13.92 -3.33 30.00
CA GLU A 552 13.64 -3.86 28.66
C GLU A 552 14.45 -5.12 28.38
N MET A 553 13.85 -6.08 27.67
CA MET A 553 14.48 -7.28 27.15
C MET A 553 14.01 -7.55 25.71
N LYS A 554 14.96 -7.83 24.82
CA LYS A 554 14.68 -8.21 23.42
C LYS A 554 14.95 -9.69 23.23
N VAL A 555 13.95 -10.43 22.77
CA VAL A 555 14.05 -11.86 22.48
C VAL A 555 13.83 -12.09 21.00
N LEU A 556 14.68 -12.89 20.37
CA LEU A 556 14.53 -13.41 19.03
C LEU A 556 14.02 -14.84 19.10
N TYR A 557 12.80 -15.07 18.64
CA TYR A 557 12.22 -16.40 18.51
C TYR A 557 12.44 -16.95 17.11
N LYS A 558 12.77 -18.24 17.02
CA LYS A 558 12.67 -19.01 15.78
C LYS A 558 11.36 -19.78 15.76
N PHE A 559 10.62 -19.66 14.67
CA PHE A 559 9.33 -20.31 14.51
C PHE A 559 9.28 -21.26 13.32
N ARG A 560 8.31 -22.17 13.36
CA ARG A 560 7.90 -23.02 12.23
C ARG A 560 6.48 -22.67 11.82
N PHE A 561 6.28 -22.41 10.53
CA PHE A 561 4.96 -22.13 9.96
C PHE A 561 4.92 -22.56 8.49
N LEU A 562 4.03 -23.48 8.14
CA LEU A 562 3.94 -24.07 6.79
C LEU A 562 5.31 -24.57 6.29
N ASN A 563 5.81 -24.01 5.18
CA ASN A 563 7.10 -24.33 4.57
C ASN A 563 8.30 -23.60 5.22
N ILE A 564 8.05 -22.69 6.17
CA ILE A 564 9.09 -21.94 6.87
C ILE A 564 9.54 -22.74 8.09
N LYS A 565 10.77 -23.27 8.05
CA LYS A 565 11.33 -24.04 9.16
C LYS A 565 12.07 -23.19 10.22
N ASN A 566 12.65 -22.07 9.80
CA ASN A 566 13.48 -21.18 10.63
C ASN A 566 13.10 -19.71 10.39
N GLY A 567 11.83 -19.39 10.60
CA GLY A 567 11.37 -18.00 10.57
C GLY A 567 11.88 -17.24 11.79
N LEU A 568 12.06 -15.92 11.67
CA LEU A 568 12.62 -15.09 12.73
C LEU A 568 11.59 -14.05 13.21
N TYR A 569 11.26 -14.07 14.49
CA TYR A 569 10.29 -13.19 15.11
C TYR A 569 10.87 -12.53 16.35
N LYS A 570 11.05 -11.21 16.32
CA LYS A 570 11.69 -10.46 17.40
C LYS A 570 10.61 -9.82 18.27
N VAL A 571 10.70 -9.95 19.58
CA VAL A 571 9.78 -9.29 20.52
C VAL A 571 10.58 -8.50 21.54
N THR A 572 10.19 -7.24 21.74
CA THR A 572 10.75 -6.37 22.78
C THR A 572 9.75 -6.30 23.93
N PHE A 573 10.11 -6.83 25.10
CA PHE A 573 9.34 -6.71 26.33
C PHE A 573 9.89 -5.54 27.14
N ASN A 574 9.06 -4.56 27.51
CA ASN A 574 9.55 -3.42 28.28
C ASN A 574 8.51 -2.82 29.23
N PHE A 575 8.99 -2.01 30.17
CA PHE A 575 8.16 -1.24 31.11
C PHE A 575 8.07 0.24 30.71
N SER A 576 7.79 0.54 29.45
CA SER A 576 7.47 1.91 28.99
C SER A 576 8.43 3.03 29.45
N ASN A 577 9.75 2.80 29.41
CA ASN A 577 10.75 3.75 29.92
C ASN A 577 10.64 4.06 31.43
N ALA A 578 10.29 3.07 32.26
CA ALA A 578 10.14 3.23 33.71
C ALA A 578 11.32 3.96 34.37
N LEU A 579 12.56 3.69 33.95
CA LEU A 579 13.76 4.32 34.50
C LEU A 579 13.86 5.84 34.25
N LYS A 580 13.09 6.37 33.30
CA LYS A 580 13.05 7.81 32.97
C LYS A 580 11.92 8.55 33.68
N ASN A 581 10.97 7.84 34.26
CA ASN A 581 9.83 8.44 34.94
C ASN A 581 10.26 8.93 36.33
N LYS A 582 9.78 10.13 36.71
CA LYS A 582 10.02 10.77 38.00
C LYS A 582 8.67 11.09 38.65
N PRO A 583 8.52 11.04 39.99
CA PRO A 583 9.57 10.90 41.00
C PRO A 583 10.06 9.47 41.27
N GLU A 584 9.29 8.44 40.91
CA GLU A 584 9.64 7.02 41.09
C GLU A 584 9.73 6.29 39.75
N PHE A 585 10.57 5.24 39.68
CA PHE A 585 10.64 4.36 38.53
C PHE A 585 9.35 3.53 38.42
N ASP A 586 8.46 3.93 37.52
CA ASP A 586 7.21 3.23 37.28
C ASP A 586 6.87 3.21 35.79
N GLY A 587 6.22 2.15 35.32
CA GLY A 587 5.88 2.00 33.91
C GLY A 587 5.08 0.75 33.64
N VAL A 588 4.21 0.80 32.63
CA VAL A 588 3.34 -0.32 32.26
C VAL A 588 4.12 -1.30 31.37
N PHE A 589 4.01 -2.59 31.68
CA PHE A 589 4.53 -3.68 30.86
C PHE A 589 3.89 -3.69 29.47
N LYS A 590 4.72 -3.82 28.43
CA LYS A 590 4.31 -3.90 27.02
C LYS A 590 5.19 -4.87 26.26
N SER A 591 4.65 -5.42 25.18
CA SER A 591 5.37 -6.22 24.20
C SER A 591 5.29 -5.56 22.83
N ALA A 592 6.42 -5.41 22.15
CA ALA A 592 6.51 -4.91 20.77
C ALA A 592 7.05 -6.03 19.87
N PRO A 593 6.17 -6.80 19.21
CA PRO A 593 6.57 -7.82 18.25
C PRO A 593 7.01 -7.21 16.92
N TYR A 594 7.89 -7.93 16.21
CA TYR A 594 8.45 -7.56 14.93
C TYR A 594 8.82 -8.80 14.13
N LEU A 595 8.11 -9.05 13.02
CA LEU A 595 8.42 -10.14 12.10
C LEU A 595 9.58 -9.75 11.17
N ILE A 596 10.66 -10.55 11.19
CA ILE A 596 11.77 -10.38 10.26
C ILE A 596 11.39 -11.06 8.94
N LYS A 597 11.11 -10.24 7.92
CA LYS A 597 10.66 -10.68 6.60
C LYS A 597 11.82 -11.23 5.76
N THR A 598 12.24 -12.46 6.05
CA THR A 598 13.21 -13.22 5.23
C THR A 598 12.62 -13.56 3.85
N ASN A 599 13.44 -14.01 2.90
CA ASN A 599 12.95 -14.35 1.55
C ASN A 599 11.83 -15.41 1.57
N SER A 600 11.92 -16.38 2.48
CA SER A 600 10.89 -17.41 2.68
C SER A 600 9.58 -16.87 3.27
N VAL A 601 9.66 -15.83 4.12
CA VAL A 601 8.47 -15.13 4.64
C VAL A 601 7.82 -14.28 3.53
N LYS A 602 8.64 -13.62 2.71
CA LYS A 602 8.17 -12.78 1.59
C LYS A 602 7.47 -13.58 0.49
N SER A 603 7.76 -14.88 0.36
CA SER A 603 7.12 -15.76 -0.62
C SER A 603 5.77 -16.33 -0.17
N LEU A 604 5.30 -16.04 1.04
CA LEU A 604 3.98 -16.49 1.50
C LEU A 604 2.85 -15.74 0.80
N SER A 605 1.76 -16.44 0.52
CA SER A 605 0.54 -15.86 -0.04
C SER A 605 -0.16 -14.89 0.91
N SER A 606 -0.03 -15.09 2.22
CA SER A 606 -0.54 -14.17 3.25
C SER A 606 0.45 -14.05 4.41
N ILE A 607 1.22 -12.94 4.43
CA ILE A 607 2.10 -12.59 5.56
C ILE A 607 1.26 -12.15 6.77
N GLU A 608 0.11 -11.52 6.53
CA GLU A 608 -0.80 -11.07 7.58
C GLU A 608 -1.31 -12.23 8.44
N ASN A 609 -1.65 -13.35 7.83
CA ASN A 609 -2.07 -14.54 8.57
C ASN A 609 -0.95 -15.06 9.48
N LEU A 610 0.29 -15.05 8.98
CA LEU A 610 1.46 -15.41 9.79
C LEU A 610 1.67 -14.44 10.95
N GLU A 611 1.62 -13.12 10.70
CA GLU A 611 1.76 -12.10 11.74
C GLU A 611 0.67 -12.24 12.82
N LYS A 612 -0.56 -12.57 12.41
CA LYS A 612 -1.70 -12.84 13.31
C LYS A 612 -1.46 -14.07 14.19
N GLU A 613 -1.04 -15.19 13.61
CA GLU A 613 -0.81 -16.43 14.36
C GLU A 613 0.40 -16.31 15.31
N LEU A 614 1.49 -15.66 14.88
CA LEU A 614 2.63 -15.38 15.77
C LEU A 614 2.26 -14.42 16.90
N GLY A 615 1.41 -13.42 16.61
CA GLY A 615 0.87 -12.51 17.62
C GLY A 615 0.06 -13.24 18.68
N LYS A 616 -0.85 -14.13 18.26
CA LYS A 616 -1.64 -14.99 19.17
C LYS A 616 -0.75 -15.85 20.07
N GLU A 617 0.34 -16.38 19.53
CA GLU A 617 1.25 -17.22 20.30
C GLU A 617 1.99 -16.43 21.39
N ILE A 618 2.43 -15.20 21.09
CA ILE A 618 3.00 -14.31 22.12
C ILE A 618 1.96 -13.92 23.16
N GLU A 619 0.69 -13.72 22.79
CA GLU A 619 -0.38 -13.50 23.75
C GLU A 619 -0.58 -14.68 24.69
N ASN A 620 -0.55 -15.91 24.17
CA ASN A 620 -0.64 -17.13 24.98
C ASN A 620 0.52 -17.22 25.98
N LEU A 621 1.75 -16.96 25.52
CA LEU A 621 2.92 -16.92 26.40
C LEU A 621 2.78 -15.84 27.48
N LYS A 622 2.30 -14.63 27.15
CA LYS A 622 2.05 -13.59 28.15
C LYS A 622 1.06 -14.07 29.22
N LEU A 623 -0.09 -14.62 28.83
CA LEU A 623 -1.09 -15.11 29.78
C LEU A 623 -0.53 -16.19 30.70
N GLU A 624 0.24 -17.13 30.15
CA GLU A 624 0.91 -18.17 30.94
C GLU A 624 1.88 -17.56 31.97
N LYS A 625 2.74 -16.62 31.55
CA LYS A 625 3.72 -16.01 32.47
C LYS A 625 3.02 -15.15 33.52
N LEU A 626 1.96 -14.43 33.16
CA LEU A 626 1.16 -13.68 34.13
C LEU A 626 0.53 -14.59 35.20
N LYS A 627 0.03 -15.77 34.82
CA LYS A 627 -0.47 -16.78 35.78
C LYS A 627 0.66 -17.34 36.64
N LEU A 628 1.81 -17.67 36.03
CA LEU A 628 2.98 -18.24 36.73
C LEU A 628 3.53 -17.30 37.82
N PHE A 629 3.46 -15.99 37.61
CA PHE A 629 3.88 -14.98 38.58
C PHE A 629 2.72 -14.46 39.46
N ASN A 630 1.58 -15.16 39.49
CA ASN A 630 0.40 -14.81 40.29
C ASN A 630 -0.13 -13.38 40.08
N ILE A 631 0.10 -12.82 38.88
CA ILE A 631 -0.36 -11.47 38.52
C ILE A 631 -1.84 -11.51 38.10
N ILE A 632 -2.27 -12.62 37.49
CA ILE A 632 -3.65 -12.89 37.10
C ILE A 632 -4.08 -14.27 37.62
N LYS A 633 -5.39 -14.46 37.84
CA LYS A 633 -5.98 -15.69 38.34
C LYS A 633 -6.14 -16.77 37.27
#